data_AF-A0A0S2SAM2-F1
#
_entry.id   AF-A0A0S2SAM2-F1
#
_cell.length_a   1.000
_cell.length_b   1.000
_cell.length_c   1.000
_cell.angle_alpha   90.00
_cell.angle_beta   90.00
_cell.angle_gamma   90.00
#
_symmetry.space_group_name_H-M   'P 1'
#
loop_
_entity.id
_entity.type
_entity.pdbx_description
1 polymer ?
#
loop_
_entity_poly.entity_id
_entity_poly.type
_entity_poly.pdbx_seq_one_letter_code
_entity_poly.pdbx_strand_id
1 'polypeptide(L)' 'MDPSIASSPSAVVAADGSGDYLSLIEALASNETNILIKNGIYNVSTTILIQNHTTKYRVNPLNKRYFAKPILQRI' A
#
# COMPACT_ATOMS: atom_id res chain seq x y z
N MET A 1 -10.00 25.12 27.18
CA MET A 1 -9.51 25.15 25.80
C MET A 1 -10.72 25.35 24.91
N ASP A 2 -10.74 26.41 24.12
CA ASP A 2 -11.82 26.69 23.17
C ASP A 2 -11.59 25.85 21.90
N PRO A 3 -12.54 24.99 21.49
CA PRO A 3 -12.42 24.19 20.28
C PRO A 3 -12.43 25.01 18.98
N SER A 4 -12.65 26.33 19.05
CA SER A 4 -12.78 27.21 17.88
C SER A 4 -11.45 27.62 17.22
N ILE A 5 -10.29 27.41 17.87
CA ILE A 5 -8.99 27.69 17.26
C ILE A 5 -8.48 26.44 16.55
N ALA A 6 -9.22 25.98 15.54
CA ALA A 6 -8.60 25.20 14.49
C ALA A 6 -7.68 26.17 13.75
N SER A 7 -6.36 25.98 13.84
CA SER A 7 -5.42 26.74 13.01
C SER A 7 -5.88 26.68 11.57
N SER A 8 -5.86 27.82 10.86
CA SER A 8 -6.21 27.86 9.44
C SER A 8 -5.50 26.71 8.71
N PRO A 9 -6.21 25.95 7.86
CA PRO A 9 -5.62 24.85 7.14
C PRO A 9 -4.45 25.34 6.28
N SER A 10 -3.38 24.56 6.21
CA SER A 10 -2.23 24.86 5.35
C SER A 10 -2.54 24.53 3.88
N ALA A 11 -3.46 23.60 3.65
CA ALA A 11 -3.92 23.21 2.31
C ALA A 11 -5.37 22.71 2.31
N VAL A 12 -6.02 22.80 1.17
CA VAL A 12 -7.38 22.34 0.92
C VAL A 12 -7.41 21.30 -0.19
N VAL A 13 -7.97 20.12 0.08
CA VAL A 13 -8.26 19.09 -0.92
C VAL A 13 -9.73 19.20 -1.34
N ALA A 14 -9.98 19.28 -2.65
CA ALA A 14 -11.34 19.36 -3.19
C ALA A 14 -11.48 18.61 -4.53
N ALA A 15 -12.31 17.57 -4.55
CA ALA A 15 -12.54 16.74 -5.75
C ALA A 15 -13.20 17.51 -6.91
N ASP A 16 -13.82 18.66 -6.63
CA ASP A 16 -14.46 19.53 -7.62
C ASP A 16 -13.50 20.56 -8.24
N GLY A 17 -12.22 20.56 -7.84
CA GLY A 17 -11.20 21.49 -8.33
C GLY A 17 -11.19 22.85 -7.62
N SER A 18 -11.99 23.05 -6.58
CA SER A 18 -12.06 24.32 -5.84
C SER A 18 -11.04 24.47 -4.70
N GLY A 19 -10.03 23.60 -4.66
CA GLY A 19 -8.98 23.54 -3.63
C GLY A 19 -7.58 23.53 -4.24
N ASP A 20 -6.57 23.38 -3.38
CA ASP A 20 -5.16 23.36 -3.76
C ASP A 20 -4.77 22.01 -4.41
N TYR A 21 -5.42 20.92 -3.99
CA TYR A 21 -5.18 19.57 -4.48
C TYR A 21 -6.49 18.86 -4.88
N LEU A 22 -6.44 18.02 -5.91
CA LEU A 22 -7.57 17.18 -6.33
C LEU A 22 -7.66 15.87 -5.54
N SER A 23 -6.53 15.41 -5.00
CA SER A 23 -6.44 14.14 -4.26
C SER A 23 -5.70 14.26 -2.93
N LEU A 24 -6.03 13.35 -2.01
CA LEU A 24 -5.34 13.20 -0.73
C LEU A 24 -3.87 12.80 -0.89
N ILE A 25 -3.56 12.01 -1.92
CA ILE A 25 -2.20 11.53 -2.18
C ILE A 25 -1.27 12.69 -2.55
N GLU A 26 -1.74 13.64 -3.35
CA GLU A 26 -0.97 14.83 -3.72
C GLU A 26 -0.67 15.71 -2.51
N ALA A 27 -1.69 16.00 -1.69
CA ALA A 27 -1.50 16.81 -0.49
C ALA A 27 -0.52 16.17 0.51
N LEU A 28 -0.58 14.84 0.67
CA LEU A 28 0.35 14.09 1.53
C LEU A 28 1.77 14.07 0.95
N ALA A 29 1.92 13.91 -0.37
CA ALA A 29 3.23 13.94 -1.04
C ALA A 29 3.92 15.31 -0.93
N SER A 30 3.15 16.39 -0.78
CA SER A 30 3.63 17.76 -0.54
C SER A 30 4.06 18.03 0.90
N ASN A 31 3.96 17.07 1.82
CA ASN A 31 4.30 17.21 3.24
C ASN A 31 3.43 18.24 4.00
N GLU A 32 2.17 18.41 3.59
CA GLU A 32 1.22 19.24 4.31
C GLU A 32 0.88 18.64 5.68
N THR A 33 0.79 19.48 6.72
CA THR A 33 0.60 19.03 8.11
C THR A 33 -0.79 19.36 8.69
N ASN A 34 -1.55 20.24 8.04
CA ASN A 34 -2.91 20.63 8.44
C ASN A 34 -3.81 20.76 7.20
N ILE A 35 -4.36 19.63 6.74
CA ILE A 35 -5.14 19.56 5.50
C ILE A 35 -6.64 19.63 5.82
N LEU A 36 -7.35 20.57 5.20
CA LEU A 36 -8.82 20.56 5.16
C LEU A 36 -9.30 19.79 3.94
N ILE A 37 -10.22 18.86 4.12
CA ILE A 37 -10.80 18.07 3.03
C ILE A 37 -12.25 18.52 2.83
N LYS A 38 -12.60 19.04 1.66
CA LYS A 38 -13.99 19.41 1.34
C LYS A 38 -14.84 18.16 1.17
N ASN A 39 -16.15 18.29 1.39
CA ASN A 39 -17.09 17.21 1.18
C ASN A 39 -17.02 16.69 -0.27
N GLY A 40 -16.93 15.37 -0.44
CA GLY A 40 -16.75 14.74 -1.75
C GLY A 40 -16.42 13.26 -1.64
N ILE A 41 -16.33 12.60 -2.80
CA ILE A 41 -15.91 11.21 -2.90
C ILE A 41 -14.44 11.18 -3.29
N TYR A 42 -13.61 10.57 -2.45
CA TYR A 42 -12.17 10.45 -2.68
C TYR A 42 -11.76 8.98 -2.69
N ASN A 43 -11.15 8.56 -3.80
CA ASN A 43 -10.55 7.24 -3.88
C ASN A 43 -9.14 7.29 -3.29
N VAL A 44 -8.90 6.51 -2.25
CA VAL A 44 -7.59 6.39 -1.61
C VAL A 44 -7.14 4.93 -1.70
N SER A 45 -6.03 4.71 -2.40
CA SER A 45 -5.41 3.40 -2.55
C SER A 45 -3.94 3.48 -2.18
N THR A 46 -3.47 2.53 -1.38
CA THR A 46 -2.04 2.37 -1.06
C THR A 46 -1.55 1.01 -1.52
N THR A 47 -0.34 0.96 -2.05
CA THR A 47 0.32 -0.28 -2.43
C THR A 47 0.96 -0.90 -1.19
N ILE A 48 0.54 -2.12 -0.83
CA ILE A 48 1.21 -2.91 0.21
C ILE A 48 2.27 -3.78 -0.46
N LEU A 49 3.54 -3.55 -0.12
CA LEU A 49 4.64 -4.40 -0.53
C LEU A 49 4.84 -5.53 0.50
N ILE A 50 4.53 -6.78 0.12
CA ILE A 50 4.80 -7.94 0.96
C ILE A 50 6.17 -8.51 0.61
N GLN A 51 7.16 -8.29 1.48
CA GLN A 51 8.49 -8.89 1.38
C GLN A 51 8.64 -10.01 2.43
N ASN A 52 9.14 -11.18 1.99
CA ASN A 52 9.26 -12.47 2.70
C ASN A 52 8.02 -13.39 2.66
N HIS A 53 7.77 -14.00 1.50
CA HIS A 53 6.99 -15.24 1.44
C HIS A 53 7.90 -16.45 1.69
N THR A 54 7.88 -17.01 2.91
CA THR A 54 8.45 -18.34 3.15
C THR A 54 7.38 -19.38 2.80
N THR A 55 7.44 -19.95 1.60
CA THR A 55 6.58 -21.08 1.23
C THR A 55 7.06 -22.32 1.97
N LYS A 56 6.45 -22.66 3.11
CA LYS A 56 6.73 -23.93 3.80
C LYS A 56 5.92 -25.04 3.14
N TYR A 57 6.56 -25.84 2.28
CA TYR A 57 6.02 -27.14 1.88
C TYR A 57 6.12 -28.09 3.06
N ARG A 58 4.99 -28.46 3.65
CA ARG A 58 4.92 -29.58 4.60
C ARG A 58 4.97 -30.86 3.77
N VAL A 59 6.16 -31.41 3.57
CA VAL A 59 6.32 -32.73 2.96
C VAL A 59 5.80 -33.75 3.97
N ASN A 60 4.64 -34.34 3.73
CA ASN A 60 4.22 -35.54 4.47
C ASN A 60 5.18 -36.68 4.09
N PRO A 61 5.91 -37.29 5.03
CA PRO A 61 6.83 -38.39 4.74
C PRO A 61 6.04 -39.70 4.55
N LEU A 62 5.25 -39.80 3.48
CA LEU A 62 4.61 -41.03 3.05
C LEU A 62 4.84 -41.25 1.56
N ASN A 63 6.11 -41.31 1.16
CA ASN A 63 6.57 -42.16 0.05
C ASN A 63 8.10 -42.09 -0.06
N LYS A 64 8.81 -42.76 0.86
CA LYS A 64 10.15 -43.28 0.55
C LYS A 64 9.99 -44.36 -0.52
N ARG A 65 9.97 -43.97 -1.79
CA ARG A 65 10.34 -44.88 -2.88
C ARG A 65 11.63 -44.35 -3.48
N TYR A 66 12.73 -44.89 -2.95
CA TYR A 66 14.03 -44.82 -3.60
C TYR A 66 13.86 -45.37 -5.02
N PHE A 67 14.02 -44.53 -6.04
CA PHE A 67 14.34 -45.00 -7.39
C PHE A 67 15.53 -44.20 -7.93
N ALA A 68 16.43 -44.95 -8.53
CA ALA A 68 17.85 -44.68 -8.63
C ALA A 68 18.26 -43.95 -9.92
N LYS A 69 19.44 -43.33 -9.83
CA LYS A 69 20.45 -42.96 -10.86
C LYS A 69 20.12 -41.84 -11.87
N PRO A 70 21.01 -40.82 -12.00
CA PRO A 70 20.92 -39.82 -13.06
C PRO A 70 21.39 -40.40 -14.40
N ILE A 71 20.66 -40.12 -15.48
CA ILE A 71 21.14 -40.34 -16.85
C ILE A 71 21.85 -39.07 -17.30
N LEU A 72 23.15 -39.18 -17.57
CA LEU A 72 23.91 -38.20 -18.37
C LEU A 72 23.46 -38.32 -19.82
N GLN A 73 22.79 -37.31 -20.37
CA GLN A 73 22.69 -37.14 -21.82
C GLN A 73 23.93 -36.39 -22.31
N ARG A 74 24.75 -37.08 -23.12
CA ARG A 74 25.74 -36.43 -23.99
C ARG A 74 25.00 -35.56 -25.02
N ILE A 75 25.45 -34.32 -25.17
CA ILE A 75 25.41 -33.58 -26.43
C ILE A 75 26.84 -33.12 -26.69
#